data_AF-A0A1N7KPU2-F1
#
_entry.id   AF-A0A1N7KPU2-F1
#
_cell.length_a   1.000
_cell.length_b   1.000
_cell.length_c   1.000
_cell.angle_alpha   90.00
_cell.angle_beta   90.00
_cell.angle_gamma   90.00
#
_symmetry.space_group_name_H-M   'P 1'
#
loop_
_entity.id
_entity.type
_entity.pdbx_description
1 polymer ?
#
loop_
_entity_poly.entity_id
_entity_poly.type
_entity_poly.pdbx_seq_one_letter_code
_entity_poly.pdbx_strand_id
1 'polypeptide(L)'
;MMLASIGLLLFLFNVLMRKLLNVEKKSLFSYGHVNDKHTTVDWTIRLGFIITLIVGFAINEARSFGERLWFLKPYTLTFIFILILESTRAFMEWKYAKNRNDYIFTLSQLGFISLILITVFTTDFFGWMG
;
A
#
# COMPACT_ATOMS: atom_id res chain seq x y z
N MET A 1 -18.10 -3.27 -12.94
CA MET A 1 -17.42 -2.44 -13.97
C MET A 1 -16.35 -1.54 -13.34
N MET A 2 -16.64 -0.78 -12.28
CA MET A 2 -15.68 0.11 -11.61
C MET A 2 -14.34 -0.55 -11.22
N LEU A 3 -14.37 -1.71 -10.55
CA LEU A 3 -13.14 -2.43 -10.18
C LEU A 3 -12.29 -2.85 -11.39
N ALA A 4 -12.93 -3.23 -12.50
CA ALA A 4 -12.23 -3.57 -13.73
C ALA A 4 -11.58 -2.32 -14.35
N SER A 5 -12.26 -1.18 -14.34
CA SER A 5 -11.71 0.10 -14.82
C SER A 5 -10.52 0.56 -13.96
N ILE A 6 -10.62 0.47 -12.64
CA ILE A 6 -9.51 0.77 -11.72
C ILE A 6 -8.35 -0.20 -11.96
N GLY A 7 -8.62 -1.49 -12.14
CA GLY A 7 -7.62 -2.49 -12.45
C GLY A 7 -6.90 -2.22 -13.78
N LEU A 8 -7.63 -1.80 -14.81
CA LEU A 8 -7.07 -1.42 -16.11
C LEU A 8 -6.18 -0.18 -16.00
N LEU A 9 -6.65 0.84 -15.28
CA LEU A 9 -5.88 2.06 -15.00
C LEU A 9 -4.58 1.73 -14.23
N LEU A 10 -4.72 0.86 -13.22
CA LEU A 10 -3.71 0.06 -12.53
C LEU A 10 -2.57 -0.39 -13.44
N PHE A 11 -2.98 -1.26 -14.35
CA PHE A 11 -2.13 -1.96 -15.28
C PHE A 11 -1.44 -1.01 -16.26
N LEU A 12 -2.20 -0.09 -16.86
CA LEU A 12 -1.66 0.88 -17.83
C LEU A 12 -0.59 1.76 -17.18
N PHE A 13 -0.86 2.31 -16.00
CA PHE A 13 0.12 3.11 -15.27
C PHE A 13 1.39 2.31 -14.98
N ASN A 14 1.27 1.07 -14.54
CA ASN A 14 2.41 0.19 -14.28
C ASN A 14 3.27 -0.02 -15.54
N VAL A 15 2.65 -0.35 -16.67
CA VAL A 15 3.34 -0.55 -17.95
C VAL A 15 4.04 0.73 -18.44
N LEU A 16 3.34 1.87 -18.37
CA LEU A 16 3.88 3.16 -18.79
C LEU A 16 5.08 3.58 -17.95
N MET A 17 4.95 3.53 -16.63
CA MET A 17 6.02 3.95 -15.72
C MET A 17 7.25 3.05 -15.80
N ARG A 18 7.06 1.72 -15.97
CA ARG A 18 8.19 0.80 -16.20
C ARG A 18 8.97 1.15 -17.46
N LYS A 19 8.26 1.46 -18.55
CA LYS A 19 8.87 1.87 -19.81
C LYS A 19 9.59 3.21 -19.68
N LEU A 20 8.97 4.18 -19.01
CA LEU A 20 9.53 5.52 -18.81
C LEU A 20 10.80 5.51 -17.97
N LEU A 21 10.81 4.72 -16.89
CA LEU A 21 11.89 4.67 -15.92
C LEU A 21 12.94 3.59 -16.23
N ASN A 22 12.75 2.81 -17.31
CA ASN A 22 13.60 1.69 -17.68
C ASN A 22 13.85 0.72 -16.51
N VAL A 23 12.76 0.36 -15.82
CA VAL A 23 12.79 -0.51 -14.63
C VAL A 23 12.41 -1.93 -15.04
N GLU A 24 13.19 -2.90 -14.58
CA GLU A 24 12.94 -4.31 -14.87
C GLU A 24 11.60 -4.77 -14.28
N LYS A 25 10.95 -5.71 -14.98
CA LYS A 25 9.72 -6.33 -14.50
C LYS A 25 10.04 -7.20 -13.27
N LYS A 26 9.88 -6.62 -12.08
CA LYS A 26 9.81 -7.41 -10.85
C LYS A 26 8.56 -8.29 -10.90
N SER A 27 8.72 -9.57 -10.59
CA SER A 27 7.59 -10.50 -10.44
C SER A 27 6.71 -9.99 -9.31
N LEU A 28 5.38 -10.07 -9.48
CA LEU A 28 4.41 -9.65 -8.46
C LEU A 28 4.56 -10.43 -7.14
N PHE A 29 5.30 -11.55 -7.17
CA PHE A 29 5.55 -12.44 -6.03
C PHE A 29 7.04 -12.68 -5.73
N SER A 30 7.97 -12.16 -6.54
CA SER A 30 9.39 -12.25 -6.18
C SER A 30 9.65 -11.31 -5.01
N TYR A 31 10.26 -11.84 -3.95
CA TYR A 31 10.81 -11.08 -2.83
C TYR A 31 11.78 -10.01 -3.36
N GLY A 32 11.26 -8.85 -3.75
CA GLY A 32 12.01 -7.72 -4.32
C GLY A 32 12.84 -6.97 -3.27
N HIS A 33 13.34 -7.71 -2.28
CA HIS A 33 14.14 -7.17 -1.21
C HIS A 33 15.52 -6.85 -1.77
N VAL A 34 15.86 -5.57 -1.79
CA VAL A 34 17.20 -5.10 -2.17
C VAL A 34 18.33 -5.63 -1.29
N ASN A 35 18.04 -6.07 -0.06
CA ASN A 35 18.99 -6.77 0.81
C ASN A 35 18.27 -7.57 1.91
N ASP A 36 19.01 -8.37 2.68
CA ASP A 36 18.46 -9.16 3.79
C ASP A 36 17.86 -8.30 4.91
N LYS A 37 18.39 -7.08 5.13
CA LYS A 37 17.84 -6.14 6.11
C LYS A 37 16.41 -5.72 5.75
N HIS A 38 16.13 -5.51 4.47
CA HIS A 38 14.79 -5.17 3.98
C HIS A 38 13.82 -6.30 4.30
N THR A 39 14.23 -7.56 4.11
CA THR A 39 13.41 -8.73 4.45
C THR A 39 13.06 -8.76 5.95
N THR A 40 14.04 -8.50 6.82
CA THR A 40 13.80 -8.47 8.27
C THR A 40 12.88 -7.33 8.68
N VAL A 41 13.06 -6.14 8.10
CA VAL A 41 12.22 -4.97 8.39
C VAL A 41 10.78 -5.22 7.93
N ASP A 42 10.58 -5.73 6.72
CA ASP A 42 9.26 -6.04 6.18
C ASP A 42 8.53 -7.07 7.04
N TRP A 43 9.23 -8.13 7.48
CA TRP A 43 8.66 -9.12 8.39
C TRP A 43 8.29 -8.53 9.75
N THR A 44 9.12 -7.64 10.28
CA THR A 44 8.85 -6.95 11.56
C THR A 44 7.60 -6.06 11.44
N ILE A 45 7.49 -5.29 10.35
CA ILE A 45 6.32 -4.44 10.07
C ILE A 45 5.05 -5.30 9.93
N ARG A 46 5.13 -6.43 9.21
CA ARG A 46 4.01 -7.37 9.04
C ARG A 46 3.55 -7.97 10.37
N LEU A 47 4.48 -8.40 11.22
CA LEU A 47 4.14 -8.95 12.53
C LEU A 47 3.48 -7.89 13.43
N GLY A 48 4.06 -6.68 13.46
CA GLY A 48 3.48 -5.54 14.18
C GLY A 48 2.06 -5.24 13.72
N PHE A 49 1.81 -5.25 12.42
CA PHE A 49 0.48 -5.01 11.85
C PHE A 49 -0.54 -6.08 12.26
N ILE A 50 -0.17 -7.36 12.24
CA ILE A 50 -1.07 -8.44 12.69
C ILE A 50 -1.46 -8.22 14.16
N ILE A 51 -0.50 -7.87 15.01
CA ILE A 51 -0.75 -7.56 16.43
C ILE A 51 -1.69 -6.35 16.54
N THR A 52 -1.44 -5.27 15.78
CA THR A 52 -2.30 -4.07 15.77
C THR A 52 -3.73 -4.39 15.31
N LEU A 53 -3.91 -5.27 14.33
CA LEU A 53 -5.24 -5.71 13.89
C LEU A 53 -5.99 -6.47 14.99
N ILE A 54 -5.33 -7.43 15.63
CA ILE A 54 -5.93 -8.24 16.71
C ILE A 54 -6.32 -7.34 17.89
N VAL A 55 -5.40 -6.47 18.33
CA VAL A 55 -5.64 -5.55 19.44
C VAL A 55 -6.72 -4.51 19.08
N GLY A 56 -6.66 -3.93 17.88
CA GLY A 56 -7.64 -2.96 17.41
C GLY A 56 -9.05 -3.54 17.30
N PHE A 57 -9.16 -4.79 16.86
CA PHE A 57 -10.41 -5.54 16.85
C PHE A 57 -10.94 -5.77 18.27
N ALA A 58 -10.11 -6.31 19.17
CA ALA A 58 -10.51 -6.56 20.56
C ALA A 58 -10.98 -5.28 21.28
N ILE A 59 -10.30 -4.15 21.08
CA ILE A 59 -10.69 -2.85 21.64
C ILE A 59 -12.05 -2.39 21.10
N ASN A 60 -12.32 -2.57 19.81
CA ASN A 60 -13.58 -2.14 19.21
C ASN A 60 -14.76 -3.05 19.56
N GLU A 61 -14.53 -4.34 19.75
CA GLU A 61 -15.57 -5.29 20.18
C GLU A 61 -15.93 -5.13 21.66
N ALA A 62 -14.98 -4.69 22.51
CA ALA A 62 -15.27 -4.35 23.89
C ALA A 62 -16.08 -3.04 24.06
N ARG A 63 -16.33 -2.30 22.96
CA ARG A 63 -17.04 -1.02 22.96
C ARG A 63 -18.43 -1.15 22.33
N SER A 64 -19.36 -0.33 22.84
CA SER A 64 -20.66 -0.14 22.22
C SER A 64 -20.53 0.36 20.78
N PHE A 65 -21.50 0.04 19.91
CA PHE A 65 -21.43 0.33 18.48
C PHE A 65 -21.12 1.80 18.14
N GLY A 66 -21.68 2.76 18.90
CA GLY A 66 -21.46 4.19 18.71
C GLY A 66 -20.12 4.73 19.24
N GLU A 67 -19.38 3.95 20.03
CA GLU A 67 -18.11 4.35 20.66
C GLU A 67 -16.89 3.71 20.00
N ARG A 68 -17.12 2.95 18.92
CA ARG A 68 -16.06 2.30 18.15
C ARG A 68 -15.12 3.33 17.55
N LEU A 69 -13.83 3.11 17.77
CA LEU A 69 -12.77 4.00 17.32
C LEU A 69 -12.54 3.78 15.83
N TRP A 70 -12.87 4.79 15.03
CA TRP A 70 -12.79 4.73 13.57
C TRP A 70 -11.37 4.41 13.08
N PHE A 71 -10.33 4.91 13.74
CA PHE A 71 -8.93 4.72 13.36
C PHE A 71 -8.41 3.31 13.65
N LEU A 72 -9.09 2.54 14.50
CA LEU A 72 -8.79 1.12 14.76
C LEU A 72 -9.59 0.18 13.85
N LYS A 73 -10.40 0.71 12.94
CA LYS A 73 -11.13 -0.14 11.99
C LYS A 73 -10.14 -0.76 10.98
N PRO A 74 -10.39 -2.01 10.53
CA PRO A 74 -9.46 -2.74 9.67
C PRO A 74 -9.06 -1.98 8.40
N TYR A 75 -10.00 -1.27 7.77
CA TYR A 75 -9.72 -0.51 6.55
C TYR A 75 -8.76 0.67 6.79
N THR A 76 -8.90 1.40 7.91
CA THR A 76 -7.99 2.50 8.25
C THR A 76 -6.60 1.98 8.60
N LEU A 77 -6.53 0.90 9.40
CA LEU A 77 -5.26 0.26 9.74
C LEU A 77 -4.55 -0.29 8.49
N THR A 78 -5.28 -0.91 7.58
CA THR A 78 -4.73 -1.45 6.32
C THR A 78 -4.17 -0.34 5.44
N PHE A 79 -4.87 0.78 5.34
CA PHE A 79 -4.39 1.93 4.57
C PHE A 79 -3.06 2.48 5.11
N ILE A 80 -2.99 2.70 6.43
CA ILE A 80 -1.76 3.16 7.10
C ILE A 80 -0.63 2.13 6.92
N PHE A 81 -0.94 0.85 7.04
CA PHE A 81 0.03 -0.23 6.86
C PHE A 81 0.64 -0.25 5.46
N ILE A 82 -0.17 -0.09 4.41
CA ILE A 82 0.32 -0.01 3.03
C ILE A 82 1.27 1.18 2.85
N LEU A 83 0.93 2.34 3.42
CA LEU A 83 1.81 3.52 3.37
C LEU A 83 3.16 3.24 4.04
N ILE A 84 3.18 2.63 5.22
CA ILE A 84 4.42 2.29 5.95
C ILE A 84 5.27 1.30 5.14
N LEU A 85 4.66 0.25 4.60
CA LEU A 85 5.36 -0.81 3.88
C LEU A 85 5.99 -0.27 2.58
N GLU A 86 5.21 0.45 1.76
CA GLU A 86 5.71 0.99 0.48
C GLU A 86 6.71 2.13 0.70
N SER A 87 6.55 2.95 1.75
CA SER A 87 7.55 3.97 2.11
C SER A 87 8.87 3.33 2.53
N THR A 88 8.81 2.25 3.32
CA THR A 88 9.98 1.48 3.73
C THR A 88 10.68 0.89 2.52
N ARG A 89 9.92 0.29 1.58
CA ARG A 89 10.46 -0.22 0.32
C ARG A 89 11.15 0.88 -0.47
N ALA A 90 10.49 2.01 -0.68
CA ALA A 90 11.05 3.13 -1.43
C ALA A 90 12.35 3.66 -0.78
N PHE A 91 12.39 3.76 0.55
CA PHE A 91 13.60 4.15 1.28
C PHE A 91 14.73 3.14 1.11
N MET A 92 14.44 1.84 1.20
CA MET A 92 15.43 0.78 1.00
C MET A 92 15.93 0.74 -0.44
N GLU A 93 15.05 0.90 -1.43
CA GLU A 93 15.43 0.99 -2.83
C GLU A 93 16.30 2.22 -3.10
N TRP A 94 15.95 3.38 -2.54
CA TRP A 94 16.76 4.59 -2.67
C TRP A 94 18.17 4.41 -2.11
N LYS A 95 18.31 3.70 -1.00
CA LYS A 95 19.58 3.51 -0.31
C LYS A 95 20.42 2.34 -0.83
N TYR A 96 19.79 1.27 -1.30
CA TYR A 96 20.45 -0.01 -1.58
C TYR A 96 20.19 -0.58 -2.98
N ALA A 97 19.26 -0.05 -3.78
CA ALA A 97 19.01 -0.59 -5.11
C ALA A 97 20.18 -0.29 -6.07
N LYS A 98 20.49 -1.26 -6.92
CA LYS A 98 21.46 -1.09 -8.01
C LYS A 98 20.95 -0.11 -9.06
N ASN A 99 19.65 -0.12 -9.35
CA ASN A 99 18.99 0.83 -10.23
C ASN A 99 18.29 1.91 -9.41
N ARG A 100 18.73 3.17 -9.51
CA ARG A 100 18.10 4.28 -8.80
C ARG A 100 16.68 4.58 -9.30
N ASN A 101 16.30 4.14 -10.50
CA ASN A 101 14.94 4.38 -10.98
C ASN A 101 13.89 3.50 -10.29
N ASP A 102 14.30 2.44 -9.56
CA ASP A 102 13.40 1.56 -8.81
C ASP A 102 12.62 2.32 -7.73
N TYR A 103 13.30 3.16 -6.93
CA TYR A 103 12.62 3.91 -5.87
C TYR A 103 11.64 4.95 -6.45
N ILE A 104 11.99 5.55 -7.59
CA ILE A 104 11.12 6.51 -8.30
C ILE A 104 9.87 5.79 -8.77
N PHE A 105 10.01 4.57 -9.31
CA PHE A 105 8.88 3.75 -9.71
C PHE A 105 7.98 3.40 -8.53
N THR A 106 8.53 2.92 -7.42
CA THR A 106 7.77 2.58 -6.21
C THR A 106 7.06 3.79 -5.64
N LEU A 107 7.73 4.94 -5.53
CA LEU A 107 7.13 6.17 -5.01
C LEU A 107 6.01 6.69 -5.93
N SER A 108 6.20 6.62 -7.25
CA SER A 108 5.19 6.99 -8.23
C SER A 108 3.96 6.09 -8.15
N GLN A 109 4.16 4.78 -8.00
CA GLN A 109 3.09 3.81 -7.83
C GLN A 109 2.32 4.03 -6.52
N LEU A 110 3.04 4.28 -5.42
CA LEU A 110 2.43 4.62 -4.12
C LEU A 110 1.59 5.89 -4.21
N GLY A 111 2.12 6.95 -4.82
CA GLY A 111 1.41 8.21 -5.02
C GLY A 111 0.14 8.04 -5.87
N PHE A 112 0.23 7.28 -6.96
CA PHE A 112 -0.90 7.02 -7.84
C PHE A 112 -2.00 6.20 -7.15
N ILE A 113 -1.64 5.14 -6.45
CA ILE A 113 -2.59 4.33 -5.66
C ILE A 113 -3.25 5.19 -4.57
N SER A 114 -2.47 6.03 -3.88
CA SER A 114 -2.98 6.92 -2.83
C SER A 114 -4.00 7.91 -3.39
N LEU A 115 -3.72 8.50 -4.56
CA LEU A 115 -4.67 9.40 -5.25
C LEU A 115 -5.97 8.70 -5.62
N ILE A 116 -5.90 7.47 -6.14
CA ILE A 116 -7.09 6.68 -6.48
C ILE A 116 -7.90 6.40 -5.22
N LEU A 117 -7.26 5.95 -4.15
CA LEU A 117 -7.94 5.64 -2.89
C LEU A 117 -8.61 6.88 -2.31
N ILE A 118 -7.90 8.01 -2.25
CA ILE A 118 -8.47 9.29 -1.80
C ILE A 118 -9.70 9.64 -2.65
N THR A 119 -9.61 9.56 -3.98
CA THR A 119 -10.72 9.87 -4.88
C THR A 119 -11.92 8.94 -4.65
N VAL A 120 -11.70 7.63 -4.49
CA VAL A 120 -12.77 6.66 -4.23
C VAL A 120 -13.46 6.96 -2.91
N PHE A 121 -12.71 7.28 -1.86
CA PHE A 121 -13.27 7.55 -0.54
C PHE A 121 -13.96 8.93 -0.46
N THR A 122 -13.45 9.97 -1.14
CA THR A 122 -14.06 11.31 -1.10
C THR A 122 -15.29 11.44 -2.00
N THR A 123 -15.46 10.53 -2.96
CA THR A 123 -16.59 10.53 -3.90
C THR A 123 -17.65 9.48 -3.58
N ASP A 124 -17.61 8.87 -2.39
CA ASP A 124 -18.51 7.77 -2.01
C ASP A 124 -18.58 6.66 -3.09
N PHE A 125 -17.40 6.22 -3.53
CA PHE A 125 -17.25 5.25 -4.61
C PHE A 125 -17.87 5.75 -5.92
N PHE A 126 -17.60 7.01 -6.27
CA PHE A 126 -18.17 7.71 -7.44
C PHE A 126 -19.70 7.80 -7.42
N GLY A 127 -20.28 8.06 -6.24
CA GLY A 127 -21.72 8.16 -6.04
C GLY A 127 -22.44 6.80 -6.06
N TRP A 128 -21.71 5.69 -5.96
CA TRP A 128 -22.33 4.37 -5.83
C TRP A 128 -22.96 4.19 -4.45
N MET A 129 -22.31 4.70 -3.40
CA MET A 129 -22.79 4.55 -2.02
C MET A 129 -23.64 5.72 -1.52
N GLY A 130 -23.92 6.71 -2.37
CA GLY A 130 -24.73 7.91 -2.06
C GLY A 130 -26.16 7.82 -2.56
#